data_AF-A0A267DXF3-F1
#
_entry.id   AF-A0A267DXF3-F1
#
_cell.length_a   1.000
_cell.length_b   1.000
_cell.length_c   1.000
_cell.angle_alpha   90.00
_cell.angle_beta   90.00
_cell.angle_gamma   90.00
#
_symmetry.space_group_name_H-M   'P 1'
#
loop_
_entity.id
_entity.type
_entity.pdbx_description
1 polymer ?
#
loop_
_entity_poly.entity_id
_entity_poly.type
_entity_poly.pdbx_seq_one_letter_code
_entity_poly.pdbx_strand_id
1 'polypeptide(L)'
;VVSIIQACIAVFVGLVVMMNCRHDMIYDSHWLTNAYARFGVPYFYYDLVVMAMALYLRTEPLKDRRISSNWHNLIPALKLFWVKRKLMFLHHFALPLMFYPSLLYFRNGLGDFVVGAFYVFELPVPYIQTRHILAKLDCKASPVYISNGLVMLGAMLIGRILMFPYLYYCYAQYRGIPFSQVLGKIPIKCTISCIILGSLQVYWFCIMLRGTVSYFRKVIRQWLGADKGQNAVDNSFGN
;
A
#
# COMPACT_ATOMS: atom_id res chain seq x y z
N VAL A 1 -3.30 -9.99 9.79
CA VAL A 1 -2.09 -10.33 10.58
C VAL A 1 -0.98 -10.81 9.66
N VAL A 2 -1.17 -11.87 8.86
CA VAL A 2 -0.15 -12.35 7.90
C VAL A 2 0.41 -11.24 7.02
N SER A 3 -0.46 -10.41 6.43
CA SER A 3 -0.03 -9.27 5.59
C SER A 3 0.74 -8.19 6.33
N ILE A 4 0.55 -8.04 7.65
CA ILE A 4 1.33 -7.10 8.46
C ILE A 4 2.76 -7.63 8.59
N ILE A 5 2.89 -8.92 8.94
CA ILE A 5 4.19 -9.58 9.12
C ILE A 5 4.97 -9.53 7.81
N GLN A 6 4.34 -9.91 6.70
CA GLN A 6 4.99 -9.87 5.40
C GLN A 6 5.44 -8.46 5.03
N ALA A 7 4.60 -7.44 5.23
CA ALA A 7 4.98 -6.07 4.91
C ALA A 7 6.12 -5.55 5.80
N CYS A 8 6.15 -5.91 7.09
CA CYS A 8 7.28 -5.59 7.96
C CYS A 8 8.58 -6.22 7.47
N ILE A 9 8.54 -7.49 7.03
CA ILE A 9 9.70 -8.17 6.44
C ILE A 9 10.12 -7.47 5.15
N ALA A 10 9.17 -7.10 4.28
CA ALA A 10 9.42 -6.38 3.04
C ALA A 10 10.18 -5.08 3.29
N VAL A 11 9.67 -4.25 4.21
CA VAL A 11 10.27 -2.96 4.55
C VAL A 11 11.65 -3.17 5.15
N PHE A 12 11.80 -4.13 6.06
CA PHE A 12 13.10 -4.44 6.67
C PHE A 12 14.13 -4.85 5.61
N VAL A 13 13.78 -5.80 4.74
CA VAL A 13 14.64 -6.23 3.63
C VAL A 13 14.96 -5.05 2.71
N GLY A 14 13.96 -4.26 2.35
CA GLY A 14 14.13 -3.09 1.49
C GLY A 14 15.14 -2.09 2.05
N LEU A 15 15.02 -1.76 3.34
CA LEU A 15 15.95 -0.86 4.01
C LEU A 15 17.37 -1.45 4.06
N VAL A 16 17.52 -2.74 4.39
CA VAL A 16 18.85 -3.40 4.42
C VAL A 16 19.50 -3.37 3.04
N VAL A 17 18.76 -3.72 1.98
CA VAL A 17 19.28 -3.69 0.61
C VAL A 17 19.66 -2.27 0.21
N MET A 18 18.79 -1.28 0.45
CA MET A 18 19.08 0.12 0.14
C MET A 18 20.31 0.65 0.87
N MET A 19 20.51 0.30 2.14
CA MET A 19 21.67 0.74 2.91
C MET A 19 22.98 0.14 2.41
N ASN A 20 22.96 -1.13 1.99
CA ASN A 20 24.15 -1.83 1.49
C ASN A 20 24.47 -1.47 0.03
N CYS A 21 23.48 -1.14 -0.78
CA CYS A 21 23.64 -0.79 -2.20
C CYS A 21 23.59 0.73 -2.48
N ARG A 22 23.84 1.57 -1.47
CA ARG A 22 23.74 3.03 -1.59
C ARG A 22 24.91 3.67 -2.34
N HIS A 23 26.06 2.99 -2.40
CA HIS A 23 27.29 3.55 -2.95
C HIS A 23 27.27 3.50 -4.47
N ASP A 24 26.90 2.34 -5.04
CA ASP A 24 26.60 2.19 -6.45
C ASP A 24 25.20 1.61 -6.65
N MET A 25 24.24 2.49 -6.97
CA MET A 25 22.85 2.07 -7.11
C MET A 25 22.57 1.13 -8.28
N ILE A 26 23.50 0.96 -9.23
CA ILE A 26 23.35 0.12 -10.42
C ILE A 26 24.07 -1.20 -10.23
N TYR A 27 25.30 -1.19 -9.71
CA TYR A 27 26.16 -2.37 -9.67
C TYR A 27 26.26 -3.03 -8.31
N ASP A 28 26.01 -2.31 -7.21
CA ASP A 28 25.95 -2.97 -5.90
C ASP A 28 24.78 -3.95 -5.87
N SER A 29 25.02 -5.11 -5.27
CA SER A 29 24.02 -6.17 -5.13
C SER A 29 24.00 -6.73 -3.71
N HIS A 30 22.84 -7.25 -3.32
CA HIS A 30 22.60 -7.81 -2.01
C HIS A 30 21.70 -9.05 -2.12
N TRP A 31 22.13 -10.18 -1.56
CA TRP A 31 21.45 -11.47 -1.72
C TRP A 31 20.00 -11.47 -1.24
N LEU A 32 19.66 -10.65 -0.22
CA LEU A 32 18.29 -10.51 0.28
C LEU A 32 17.31 -10.06 -0.81
N THR A 33 17.76 -9.33 -1.83
CA THR A 33 16.91 -8.90 -2.94
C THR A 33 16.25 -10.11 -3.61
N ASN A 34 17.06 -11.07 -4.04
CA ASN A 34 16.57 -12.25 -4.73
C ASN A 34 15.91 -13.25 -3.78
N ALA A 35 16.41 -13.38 -2.55
CA ALA A 35 15.81 -14.25 -1.55
C ALA A 35 14.38 -13.80 -1.20
N TYR A 36 14.20 -12.51 -0.96
CA TYR A 36 12.89 -11.95 -0.64
C TYR A 36 11.96 -11.96 -1.86
N ALA A 37 12.45 -11.74 -3.09
CA ALA A 37 11.63 -11.90 -4.29
C ALA A 37 10.98 -13.29 -4.38
N ARG A 38 11.75 -14.36 -4.11
CA ARG A 38 11.25 -15.75 -4.10
C ARG A 38 10.22 -16.00 -3.00
N PHE A 39 10.34 -15.31 -1.87
CA PHE A 39 9.37 -15.37 -0.77
C PHE A 39 8.11 -14.54 -1.04
N GLY A 40 8.27 -13.33 -1.57
CA GLY A 40 7.19 -12.36 -1.72
C GLY A 40 6.14 -12.78 -2.76
N VAL A 41 6.57 -13.39 -3.87
CA VAL A 41 5.66 -13.80 -4.95
C VAL A 41 4.59 -14.81 -4.55
N PRO A 42 4.91 -15.97 -3.92
CA PRO A 42 3.88 -16.89 -3.46
C PRO A 42 2.96 -16.22 -2.43
N TYR A 43 3.47 -15.28 -1.63
CA TYR A 43 2.63 -14.50 -0.72
C TYR A 43 1.62 -13.62 -1.46
N PHE A 44 1.98 -12.94 -2.56
CA PHE A 44 1.02 -12.12 -3.33
C PHE A 44 -0.15 -12.96 -3.87
N TYR A 45 0.12 -14.17 -4.35
CA TYR A 45 -0.93 -15.08 -4.81
C TYR A 45 -1.77 -15.63 -3.66
N TYR A 46 -1.15 -15.96 -2.52
CA TYR A 46 -1.86 -16.30 -1.29
C TYR A 46 -2.80 -15.18 -0.86
N ASP A 47 -2.34 -13.93 -0.81
CA ASP A 47 -3.13 -12.78 -0.37
C ASP A 47 -4.28 -12.49 -1.34
N LEU A 48 -4.08 -12.67 -2.65
CA LEU A 48 -5.14 -12.61 -3.66
C LEU A 48 -6.26 -13.62 -3.36
N VAL A 49 -5.90 -14.88 -3.10
CA VAL A 49 -6.86 -15.95 -2.79
C VAL A 49 -7.63 -15.64 -1.51
N VAL A 50 -6.92 -15.25 -0.44
CA VAL A 50 -7.53 -14.93 0.85
C VAL A 50 -8.47 -13.73 0.74
N MET A 51 -8.08 -12.68 0.02
CA MET A 51 -8.95 -11.52 -0.20
C MET A 51 -10.19 -11.87 -1.03
N ALA A 52 -10.05 -12.70 -2.07
CA ALA A 52 -11.16 -13.15 -2.88
C ALA A 52 -12.16 -13.98 -2.06
N MET A 53 -11.67 -14.95 -1.30
CA MET A 53 -12.51 -15.76 -0.40
C MET A 53 -13.15 -14.91 0.70
N ALA A 54 -12.42 -13.96 1.29
CA ALA A 54 -12.98 -13.07 2.30
C ALA A 54 -14.10 -12.18 1.76
N LEU A 55 -13.99 -11.73 0.50
CA LEU A 55 -15.09 -11.01 -0.16
C LEU A 55 -16.29 -11.93 -0.38
N TYR A 56 -16.05 -13.13 -0.90
CA TYR A 56 -17.08 -14.12 -1.19
C TYR A 56 -17.90 -14.45 0.07
N LEU A 57 -17.23 -14.83 1.16
CA LEU A 57 -17.86 -15.12 2.46
C LEU A 57 -18.62 -13.93 3.06
N ARG A 58 -18.23 -12.71 2.73
CA ARG A 58 -18.93 -11.49 3.20
C ARG A 58 -20.23 -11.25 2.45
N THR A 59 -20.28 -11.61 1.17
CA THR A 59 -21.47 -11.48 0.33
C THR A 59 -22.46 -12.64 0.47
N GLU A 60 -22.00 -13.82 0.84
CA GLU A 60 -22.87 -14.99 1.02
C GLU A 60 -23.74 -14.91 2.29
N PRO A 61 -25.01 -15.37 2.24
CA PRO A 61 -25.91 -15.43 3.40
C PRO A 61 -25.31 -16.23 4.56
N LEU A 62 -25.63 -15.84 5.79
CA LEU A 62 -25.07 -16.45 7.02
C LEU A 62 -25.28 -17.98 7.09
N LYS A 63 -26.36 -18.50 6.50
CA LYS A 63 -26.72 -19.92 6.50
C LYS A 63 -25.77 -20.76 5.62
N ASP A 64 -25.23 -20.18 4.54
CA ASP A 64 -24.36 -20.88 3.58
C ASP A 64 -22.87 -20.71 3.85
N ARG A 65 -22.46 -19.82 4.78
CA ARG A 65 -21.05 -19.58 5.11
C ARG A 65 -20.27 -20.83 5.54
N ARG A 66 -20.93 -21.77 6.21
CA ARG A 66 -20.31 -23.00 6.75
C ARG A 66 -20.01 -24.03 5.64
N ILE A 67 -20.79 -24.00 4.55
CA ILE A 67 -20.57 -24.80 3.32
C ILE A 67 -19.62 -24.06 2.38
N SER A 68 -19.70 -22.72 2.37
CA SER A 68 -18.95 -21.80 1.52
C SER A 68 -17.44 -21.74 1.82
N SER A 69 -16.97 -22.16 3.00
CA SER A 69 -15.54 -22.14 3.34
C SER A 69 -14.70 -23.20 2.62
N ASN A 70 -15.33 -24.06 1.83
CA ASN A 70 -14.63 -25.07 1.03
C ASN A 70 -13.91 -24.43 -0.19
N TRP A 71 -12.70 -24.92 -0.47
CA TRP A 71 -11.88 -24.50 -1.61
C TRP A 71 -12.56 -24.67 -2.98
N HIS A 72 -13.62 -25.49 -3.07
CA HIS A 72 -14.47 -25.62 -4.25
C HIS A 72 -15.09 -24.28 -4.71
N ASN A 73 -15.21 -23.28 -3.82
CA ASN A 73 -15.76 -21.96 -4.16
C ASN A 73 -14.70 -20.95 -4.65
N LEU A 74 -13.46 -21.38 -4.88
CA LEU A 74 -12.37 -20.49 -5.28
C LEU A 74 -12.65 -19.76 -6.60
N ILE A 75 -13.14 -20.48 -7.62
CA ILE A 75 -13.40 -19.89 -8.95
C ILE A 75 -14.53 -18.85 -8.88
N PRO A 76 -15.69 -19.13 -8.24
CA PRO A 76 -16.70 -18.11 -7.95
C PRO A 76 -16.14 -16.91 -7.19
N ALA A 77 -15.33 -17.14 -6.15
CA ALA A 77 -14.74 -16.08 -5.34
C ALA A 77 -13.81 -15.17 -6.15
N LEU A 78 -12.94 -15.74 -7.00
CA LEU A 78 -12.05 -14.98 -7.88
C LEU A 78 -12.83 -14.19 -8.93
N LYS A 79 -13.89 -14.77 -9.52
CA LYS A 79 -14.78 -14.06 -10.45
C LYS A 79 -15.47 -12.87 -9.77
N LEU A 80 -16.01 -13.08 -8.57
CA LEU A 80 -16.62 -12.00 -7.79
C LEU A 80 -15.60 -10.92 -7.45
N PHE A 81 -14.38 -11.30 -7.04
CA PHE A 81 -13.32 -10.37 -6.71
C PHE A 81 -12.87 -9.55 -7.92
N TRP A 82 -12.76 -10.17 -9.09
CA TRP A 82 -12.51 -9.46 -10.36
C TRP A 82 -13.58 -8.41 -10.65
N VAL A 83 -14.87 -8.78 -10.55
CA VAL A 83 -15.99 -7.88 -10.85
C VAL A 83 -16.07 -6.72 -9.85
N LYS A 84 -15.91 -7.00 -8.55
CA LYS A 84 -16.11 -6.00 -7.49
C LYS A 84 -14.86 -5.21 -7.11
N ARG A 85 -13.66 -5.74 -7.40
CA ARG A 85 -12.37 -5.22 -6.92
C ARG A 85 -11.26 -5.38 -7.98
N LYS A 86 -11.59 -5.16 -9.26
CA LYS A 86 -10.67 -5.32 -10.42
C LYS A 86 -9.27 -4.74 -10.22
N LEU A 87 -9.16 -3.52 -9.68
CA LEU A 87 -7.86 -2.86 -9.50
C LEU A 87 -6.96 -3.60 -8.49
N MET A 88 -7.54 -4.09 -7.40
CA MET A 88 -6.80 -4.87 -6.39
C MET A 88 -6.42 -6.25 -6.91
N PHE A 89 -7.31 -6.88 -7.68
CA PHE A 89 -7.01 -8.13 -8.39
C PHE A 89 -5.80 -7.93 -9.31
N LEU A 90 -5.84 -6.92 -10.19
CA LEU A 90 -4.75 -6.65 -11.12
C LEU A 90 -3.45 -6.32 -10.39
N HIS A 91 -3.51 -5.56 -9.29
CA HIS A 91 -2.34 -5.30 -8.45
C HIS A 91 -1.70 -6.60 -7.92
N HIS A 92 -2.50 -7.52 -7.35
CA HIS A 92 -1.95 -8.74 -6.74
C HIS A 92 -1.65 -9.86 -7.73
N PHE A 93 -2.19 -9.79 -8.95
CA PHE A 93 -1.97 -10.79 -10.00
C PHE A 93 -0.92 -10.33 -11.01
N ALA A 94 -1.10 -9.16 -11.62
CA ALA A 94 -0.27 -8.69 -12.72
C ALA A 94 1.09 -8.17 -12.25
N LEU A 95 1.17 -7.52 -11.08
CA LEU A 95 2.46 -7.05 -10.57
C LEU A 95 3.44 -8.20 -10.32
N PRO A 96 3.15 -9.24 -9.52
CA PRO A 96 4.11 -10.32 -9.33
C PRO A 96 4.40 -11.06 -10.65
N LEU A 97 3.41 -11.21 -11.54
CA LEU A 97 3.61 -11.83 -12.85
C LEU A 97 4.62 -11.06 -13.72
N MET A 98 4.60 -9.73 -13.69
CA MET A 98 5.53 -8.88 -14.46
C MET A 98 6.86 -8.65 -13.74
N PHE A 99 6.82 -8.38 -12.43
CA PHE A 99 7.99 -8.04 -11.63
C PHE A 99 8.86 -9.24 -11.33
N TYR A 100 8.30 -10.41 -11.04
CA TYR A 100 9.11 -11.58 -10.71
C TYR A 100 10.12 -11.96 -11.80
N PRO A 101 9.73 -12.13 -13.08
CA PRO A 101 10.69 -12.45 -14.12
C PRO A 101 11.66 -11.29 -14.40
N SER A 102 11.17 -10.05 -14.28
CA SER A 102 12.02 -8.86 -14.36
C SER A 102 13.10 -8.88 -13.29
N LEU A 103 12.75 -9.19 -12.04
CA LEU A 103 13.64 -9.15 -10.88
C LEU A 103 14.69 -10.27 -10.88
N LEU A 104 14.29 -11.50 -11.22
CA LEU A 104 15.17 -12.68 -11.12
C LEU A 104 15.89 -13.04 -12.41
N TYR A 105 15.34 -12.73 -13.58
CA TYR A 105 15.89 -13.19 -14.86
C TYR A 105 16.34 -12.05 -15.77
N PHE A 106 15.56 -10.98 -15.91
CA PHE A 106 15.89 -9.93 -16.91
C PHE A 106 16.83 -8.84 -16.39
N ARG A 107 16.87 -8.65 -15.07
CA ARG A 107 17.65 -7.61 -14.41
C ARG A 107 19.16 -7.89 -14.38
N ASN A 108 19.58 -9.14 -14.61
CA ASN A 108 20.99 -9.56 -14.60
C ASN A 108 21.76 -9.15 -13.32
N GLY A 109 21.07 -9.08 -12.18
CA GLY A 109 21.69 -8.69 -10.89
C GLY A 109 21.94 -7.18 -10.70
N LEU A 110 21.49 -6.32 -11.62
CA LEU A 110 21.71 -4.87 -11.55
C LEU A 110 20.57 -4.10 -10.88
N GLY A 111 20.86 -3.02 -10.15
CA GLY A 111 19.83 -2.12 -9.63
C GLY A 111 19.14 -2.61 -8.35
N ASP A 112 19.83 -3.39 -7.50
CA ASP A 112 19.31 -3.88 -6.22
C ASP A 112 18.80 -2.74 -5.33
N PHE A 113 19.47 -1.58 -5.34
CA PHE A 113 19.03 -0.39 -4.61
C PHE A 113 17.59 0.01 -4.95
N VAL A 114 17.25 0.04 -6.25
CA VAL A 114 15.90 0.40 -6.73
C VAL A 114 14.89 -0.68 -6.34
N VAL A 115 15.27 -1.95 -6.40
CA VAL A 115 14.42 -3.06 -5.96
C VAL A 115 14.14 -2.97 -4.46
N GLY A 116 15.17 -2.66 -3.65
CA GLY A 116 15.03 -2.42 -2.21
C GLY A 116 14.02 -1.32 -1.91
N ALA A 117 14.07 -0.22 -2.66
CA ALA A 117 13.09 0.86 -2.53
C ALA A 117 11.65 0.42 -2.87
N PHE A 118 11.47 -0.48 -3.85
CA PHE A 118 10.17 -1.07 -4.12
C PHE A 118 9.67 -2.00 -3.01
N TYR A 119 10.55 -2.65 -2.24
CA TYR A 119 10.10 -3.38 -1.06
C TYR A 119 9.66 -2.45 0.08
N VAL A 120 10.28 -1.27 0.20
CA VAL A 120 9.82 -0.23 1.14
C VAL A 120 8.43 0.31 0.77
N PHE A 121 7.92 0.08 -0.46
CA PHE A 121 6.54 0.43 -0.80
C PHE A 121 5.51 -0.30 0.07
N GLU A 122 5.86 -1.40 0.73
CA GLU A 122 4.97 -2.10 1.66
C GLU A 122 4.81 -1.37 3.00
N LEU A 123 5.55 -0.28 3.27
CA LEU A 123 5.46 0.52 4.49
C LEU A 123 4.03 0.94 4.92
N PRO A 124 3.09 1.27 4.02
CA PRO A 124 1.72 1.61 4.42
C PRO A 124 0.89 0.38 4.85
N VAL A 125 1.25 -0.82 4.41
CA VAL A 125 0.42 -2.03 4.55
C VAL A 125 0.18 -2.42 6.01
N PRO A 126 1.16 -2.39 6.94
CA PRO A 126 0.91 -2.61 8.36
C PRO A 126 -0.23 -1.75 8.91
N TYR A 127 -0.28 -0.48 8.50
CA TYR A 127 -1.28 0.48 8.96
C TYR A 127 -2.64 0.29 8.26
N ILE A 128 -2.65 -0.04 6.96
CA ILE A 128 -3.87 -0.40 6.22
C ILE A 128 -4.54 -1.62 6.88
N GLN A 129 -3.77 -2.65 7.16
CA GLN A 129 -4.29 -3.89 7.73
C GLN A 129 -4.71 -3.71 9.18
N THR A 130 -3.96 -2.93 9.97
CA THR A 130 -4.37 -2.55 11.34
C THR A 130 -5.70 -1.80 11.33
N ARG A 131 -5.89 -0.86 10.39
CA ARG A 131 -7.17 -0.15 10.23
C ARG A 131 -8.31 -1.11 9.92
N HIS A 132 -8.09 -2.10 9.04
CA HIS A 132 -9.08 -3.12 8.72
C HIS A 132 -9.42 -4.01 9.92
N ILE A 133 -8.45 -4.38 10.76
CA ILE A 133 -8.67 -5.15 11.99
C ILE A 133 -9.50 -4.33 12.97
N LEU A 134 -9.09 -3.10 13.28
CA LEU A 134 -9.82 -2.20 14.18
C LEU A 134 -11.25 -1.94 13.69
N ALA A 135 -11.45 -1.82 12.38
CA ALA A 135 -12.79 -1.67 11.80
C ALA A 135 -13.67 -2.92 11.97
N LYS A 136 -13.08 -4.12 12.01
CA LYS A 136 -13.79 -5.39 12.27
C LYS A 136 -14.11 -5.57 13.76
N LEU A 137 -13.30 -5.02 14.65
CA LEU A 137 -13.52 -4.99 16.10
C LEU A 137 -14.48 -3.86 16.53
N ASP A 138 -15.12 -3.18 15.59
CA ASP A 138 -15.99 -2.01 15.79
C ASP A 138 -15.34 -0.81 16.52
N CYS A 139 -14.01 -0.74 16.52
CA CYS A 139 -13.25 0.32 17.19
C CYS A 139 -13.09 1.59 16.35
N LYS A 140 -14.03 1.92 15.45
CA LYS A 140 -13.86 3.03 14.48
C LYS A 140 -13.85 4.43 15.12
N ALA A 141 -14.46 4.58 16.29
CA ALA A 141 -14.45 5.83 17.06
C ALA A 141 -13.23 5.95 17.99
N SER A 142 -12.41 4.90 18.10
CA SER A 142 -11.27 4.91 19.01
C SER A 142 -10.17 5.88 18.54
N PRO A 143 -9.45 6.55 19.47
CA PRO A 143 -8.29 7.36 19.11
C PRO A 143 -7.23 6.58 18.34
N VAL A 144 -7.06 5.29 18.65
CA VAL A 144 -6.14 4.37 17.97
C VAL A 144 -6.50 4.19 16.49
N TYR A 145 -7.79 4.08 16.16
CA TYR A 145 -8.23 3.97 14.77
C TYR A 145 -7.95 5.26 13.97
N ILE A 146 -8.11 6.42 14.60
CA ILE A 146 -7.86 7.73 14.01
C ILE A 146 -6.36 7.93 13.82
N SER A 147 -5.55 7.72 14.86
CA SER A 147 -4.10 7.88 14.81
C SER A 147 -3.47 6.93 13.80
N ASN A 148 -3.86 5.65 13.79
CA ASN A 148 -3.41 4.70 12.76
C ASN A 148 -3.81 5.16 11.35
N GLY A 149 -4.96 5.80 11.18
CA GLY A 149 -5.37 6.39 9.89
C GLY A 149 -4.44 7.52 9.42
N LEU A 150 -3.99 8.37 10.33
CA LEU A 150 -3.04 9.44 10.03
C LEU A 150 -1.65 8.90 9.72
N VAL A 151 -1.18 7.92 10.50
CA VAL A 151 0.11 7.24 10.25
C VAL A 151 0.07 6.49 8.91
N MET A 152 -1.04 5.84 8.58
CA MET A 152 -1.27 5.21 7.27
C MET A 152 -1.12 6.21 6.11
N LEU A 153 -1.67 7.42 6.24
CA LEU A 153 -1.51 8.48 5.23
C LEU A 153 -0.05 8.93 5.10
N GLY A 154 0.63 9.16 6.23
CA GLY A 154 2.05 9.52 6.25
C GLY A 154 2.93 8.45 5.61
N ALA A 155 2.69 7.18 5.96
CA ALA A 155 3.37 6.04 5.37
C ALA A 155 3.14 5.94 3.86
N MET A 156 1.91 6.19 3.38
CA MET A 156 1.59 6.21 1.95
C MET A 156 2.32 7.33 1.21
N LEU A 157 2.42 8.50 1.82
CA LEU A 157 3.17 9.63 1.27
C LEU A 157 4.66 9.31 1.17
N ILE A 158 5.28 8.85 2.26
CA ILE A 158 6.73 8.62 2.35
C ILE A 158 7.13 7.37 1.58
N GLY A 159 6.53 6.23 1.90
CA GLY A 159 6.92 4.91 1.39
C GLY A 159 6.56 4.70 -0.08
N ARG A 160 5.65 5.50 -0.65
CA ARG A 160 5.22 5.34 -2.05
C ARG A 160 5.37 6.60 -2.88
N ILE A 161 4.68 7.69 -2.53
CA ILE A 161 4.65 8.89 -3.39
C ILE A 161 6.02 9.56 -3.46
N LEU A 162 6.64 9.84 -2.33
CA LEU A 162 7.94 10.51 -2.25
C LEU A 162 9.12 9.59 -2.59
N MET A 163 8.90 8.28 -2.55
CA MET A 163 9.95 7.32 -2.92
C MET A 163 10.32 7.42 -4.41
N PHE A 164 9.37 7.71 -5.31
CA PHE A 164 9.68 7.93 -6.74
C PHE A 164 10.61 9.13 -7.01
N PRO A 165 10.31 10.37 -6.54
CA PRO A 165 11.23 11.49 -6.72
C PRO A 165 12.54 11.29 -5.97
N TYR A 166 12.53 10.60 -4.82
CA TYR A 166 13.76 10.22 -4.12
C TYR A 166 14.66 9.32 -4.99
N LEU A 167 14.10 8.30 -5.64
CA LEU A 167 14.86 7.44 -6.56
C LEU A 167 15.45 8.22 -7.74
N TYR A 168 14.70 9.17 -8.31
CA TYR A 168 15.22 10.06 -9.36
C TYR A 168 16.32 10.98 -8.85
N TYR A 169 16.21 11.46 -7.61
CA TYR A 169 17.25 12.26 -6.97
C TYR A 169 18.53 11.45 -6.75
N CYS A 170 18.44 10.23 -6.21
CA CYS A 170 19.58 9.33 -6.06
C CYS A 170 20.26 9.05 -7.41
N TYR A 171 19.47 8.83 -8.46
CA TYR A 171 19.99 8.65 -9.81
C TYR A 171 20.71 9.89 -10.36
N ALA A 172 20.16 11.08 -10.10
CA ALA A 172 20.79 12.35 -10.48
C ALA A 172 22.19 12.48 -9.83
N GLN A 173 22.28 12.19 -8.53
CA GLN A 173 23.54 12.21 -7.78
C GLN A 173 24.52 11.16 -8.30
N TYR A 174 24.05 9.92 -8.52
CA TYR A 174 24.87 8.84 -9.06
C TYR A 174 25.48 9.18 -10.43
N ARG A 175 24.73 9.85 -11.31
CA ARG A 175 25.20 10.23 -12.65
C ARG A 175 25.87 11.60 -12.72
N GLY A 176 25.87 12.37 -11.63
CA GLY A 176 26.35 13.76 -11.63
C GLY A 176 25.59 14.68 -12.59
N ILE A 177 24.29 14.41 -12.82
CA ILE A 177 23.45 15.20 -13.74
C ILE A 177 22.44 16.05 -12.96
N PRO A 178 21.99 17.20 -13.50
CA PRO A 178 20.90 17.95 -12.88
C PRO A 178 19.59 17.17 -12.91
N PHE A 179 18.77 17.34 -11.86
CA PHE A 179 17.50 16.61 -11.67
C PHE A 179 16.53 16.72 -12.86
N SER A 180 16.50 17.88 -13.54
CA SER A 180 15.65 18.11 -14.72
C SER A 180 15.96 17.20 -15.91
N GLN A 181 17.19 16.67 -16.00
CA GLN A 181 17.62 15.81 -17.11
C GLN A 181 17.42 14.31 -16.83
N VAL A 182 17.05 13.94 -15.61
CA VAL A 182 16.95 12.52 -15.17
C VAL A 182 15.98 11.73 -16.04
N LEU A 183 14.79 12.26 -16.30
CA LEU A 183 13.76 11.57 -17.08
C LEU A 183 14.19 11.28 -18.54
N GLY A 184 15.07 12.11 -19.10
CA GLY A 184 15.61 11.93 -20.46
C GLY A 184 16.78 10.96 -20.53
N LYS A 185 17.38 10.56 -19.39
CA LYS A 185 18.53 9.65 -19.32
C LYS A 185 18.17 8.24 -18.85
N ILE A 186 17.04 8.08 -18.17
CA ILE A 186 16.50 6.78 -17.76
C ILE A 186 15.85 6.09 -18.97
N PRO A 187 16.02 4.76 -19.14
CA PRO A 187 15.35 4.02 -20.22
C PRO A 187 13.83 4.25 -20.22
N ILE A 188 13.26 4.50 -21.40
CA ILE A 188 11.85 4.91 -21.54
C ILE A 188 10.87 3.91 -20.90
N LYS A 189 11.19 2.60 -20.97
CA LYS A 189 10.39 1.54 -20.32
C LYS A 189 10.31 1.74 -18.81
N CYS A 190 11.42 2.07 -18.16
CA CYS A 190 11.47 2.33 -16.72
C CYS A 190 10.66 3.58 -16.35
N THR A 191 10.77 4.65 -17.15
CA THR A 191 9.99 5.88 -16.95
C THR A 191 8.50 5.63 -17.08
N ILE A 192 8.05 4.95 -18.13
CA ILE A 192 6.63 4.58 -18.33
C ILE A 192 6.13 3.73 -17.15
N SER A 193 6.88 2.70 -16.75
CA SER A 193 6.52 1.86 -15.60
C SER A 193 6.40 2.67 -14.31
N CYS A 194 7.34 3.57 -14.03
CA CYS A 194 7.29 4.44 -12.84
C CYS A 194 6.09 5.38 -12.88
N ILE A 195 5.75 5.96 -14.04
CA ILE A 195 4.58 6.82 -14.19
C ILE A 195 3.29 6.04 -13.94
N ILE A 196 3.13 4.85 -14.54
CA ILE A 196 1.95 4.01 -14.36
C ILE A 196 1.80 3.61 -12.88
N LEU A 197 2.88 3.11 -12.27
CA LEU A 197 2.86 2.68 -10.88
C LEU A 197 2.64 3.86 -9.93
N GLY A 198 3.34 4.97 -10.13
CA GLY A 198 3.20 6.19 -9.35
C GLY A 198 1.78 6.76 -9.42
N SER A 199 1.17 6.78 -10.60
CA SER A 199 -0.21 7.24 -10.79
C SER A 199 -1.21 6.40 -9.99
N LEU A 200 -1.02 5.08 -9.94
CA LEU A 200 -1.82 4.19 -9.10
C LEU A 200 -1.69 4.53 -7.61
N GLN A 201 -0.47 4.83 -7.14
CA GLN A 201 -0.25 5.22 -5.74
C GLN A 201 -0.90 6.56 -5.40
N VAL A 202 -0.78 7.55 -6.28
CA VAL A 202 -1.43 8.86 -6.11
C VAL A 202 -2.94 8.69 -6.07
N TYR A 203 -3.52 7.87 -6.95
CA TYR A 203 -4.96 7.59 -6.94
C TYR A 203 -5.43 7.02 -5.60
N TRP A 204 -4.74 6.02 -5.05
CA TRP A 204 -5.09 5.44 -3.75
C TRP A 204 -4.89 6.42 -2.59
N PHE A 205 -3.82 7.20 -2.61
CA PHE A 205 -3.60 8.24 -1.62
C PHE A 205 -4.72 9.28 -1.63
N CYS A 206 -5.15 9.74 -2.81
CA CYS A 206 -6.28 10.66 -2.95
C CYS A 206 -7.58 10.09 -2.37
N ILE A 207 -7.85 8.79 -2.57
CA ILE A 207 -9.03 8.13 -1.96
C ILE A 207 -8.92 8.13 -0.43
N MET A 208 -7.76 7.74 0.11
CA MET A 208 -7.54 7.70 1.56
C MET A 208 -7.62 9.09 2.19
N LEU A 209 -7.05 10.09 1.53
CA LEU A 209 -7.05 11.48 1.97
C LEU A 209 -8.48 12.04 1.97
N ARG A 210 -9.24 11.83 0.90
CA ARG A 210 -10.66 12.22 0.84
C ARG A 210 -11.49 11.58 1.95
N GLY A 211 -11.26 10.29 2.22
CA GLY A 211 -11.91 9.58 3.32
C GLY A 211 -11.62 10.20 4.68
N THR A 212 -10.37 10.60 4.90
CA THR A 212 -9.90 11.22 6.15
C THR A 212 -10.45 12.64 6.30
N VAL A 213 -10.37 13.46 5.26
CA VAL A 213 -10.95 14.83 5.25
C VAL A 213 -12.45 14.79 5.49
N SER A 214 -13.17 13.86 4.86
CA SER A 214 -14.60 13.68 5.06
C SER A 214 -14.95 13.35 6.51
N TYR A 215 -14.15 12.49 7.16
CA TYR A 215 -14.31 12.17 8.58
C TYR A 215 -14.10 13.40 9.47
N PHE A 216 -12.97 14.10 9.34
CA PHE A 216 -12.69 15.29 10.15
C PHE A 216 -13.72 16.41 9.94
N ARG A 217 -14.21 16.59 8.70
CA ARG A 217 -15.28 17.55 8.42
C ARG A 217 -16.56 17.22 9.21
N LYS A 218 -16.90 15.95 9.37
CA LYS A 218 -18.07 15.53 10.18
C LYS A 218 -17.84 15.79 11.67
N VAL A 219 -16.66 15.45 12.19
CA VAL A 219 -16.29 15.68 13.60
C VAL A 219 -16.33 17.17 13.94
N ILE A 220 -15.71 18.01 13.11
CA ILE A 220 -15.71 19.47 13.31
C ILE A 220 -17.14 20.02 13.29
N ARG A 221 -17.99 19.57 12.37
CA ARG A 221 -19.41 20.01 12.33
C ARG A 221 -20.18 19.59 13.58
N GLN A 222 -19.96 18.39 14.09
CA GLN A 222 -20.60 17.93 15.33
C GLN A 222 -20.14 18.76 16.52
N TRP A 223 -18.84 19.05 16.61
CA TRP A 223 -18.27 19.88 17.67
C TRP A 223 -18.80 21.32 17.63
N LEU A 224 -18.79 21.95 16.46
CA LEU A 224 -19.36 23.30 16.27
C LEU A 224 -20.88 23.35 16.52
N GLY A 225 -21.60 22.27 16.21
CA GLY A 225 -23.04 22.15 16.50
C GLY A 225 -23.33 21.99 17.99
N ALA A 226 -22.51 21.22 18.71
CA ALA A 226 -22.58 21.08 20.16
C ALA A 226 -22.30 22.42 20.86
N ASP A 227 -21.27 23.16 20.42
CA ASP A 227 -20.92 24.46 20.98
C ASP A 227 -22.06 25.49 20.81
N LYS A 228 -22.73 25.50 19.65
CA LYS A 228 -23.94 26.33 19.44
C LYS A 228 -25.12 25.92 20.33
N GLY A 229 -25.29 24.63 20.56
CA GLY A 229 -26.34 24.10 21.45
C GLY A 229 -26.10 24.49 22.91
N GLN A 230 -24.85 24.39 23.38
CA GLN A 230 -24.44 24.76 24.72
C GLN A 230 -24.66 26.27 24.97
N ASN A 231 -24.20 27.12 24.05
CA ASN A 231 -24.39 28.57 24.14
C ASN A 231 -25.86 29.00 24.10
N ALA A 232 -26.73 28.27 23.38
CA ALA A 232 -28.17 28.53 23.37
C ALA A 232 -28.85 28.12 24.68
N VAL A 233 -28.41 27.01 25.28
CA VAL A 233 -28.88 26.54 26.58
C VAL A 233 -28.47 27.51 27.69
N ASP A 234 -27.19 27.91 27.73
CA ASP A 234 -26.68 28.84 28.76
C ASP A 234 -27.35 30.22 28.70
N ASN A 235 -27.67 30.72 27.50
CA ASN A 235 -28.45 31.95 27.33
C ASN A 235 -29.94 31.81 27.72
N SER A 236 -30.48 30.60 27.76
CA SER A 236 -31.89 30.36 28.16
C SER A 236 -32.08 30.21 29.67
N PHE A 237 -31.01 29.88 30.41
CA PHE A 237 -31.00 29.77 31.88
C PHE A 237 -30.46 31.02 32.60
N GLY A 238 -29.97 32.02 31.85
CA GLY A 238 -29.41 33.28 32.37
C GLY A 238 -30.37 34.48 32.39
N ASN A 239 -31.66 34.29 32.11
CA ASN A 239 -32.71 35.32 32.16
C ASN A 239 -33.73 35.06 33.28
#